data_AF-A2U330-F1
#
_entry.id   AF-A2U330-F1
#
_cell.length_a   1.000
_cell.length_b   1.000
_cell.length_c   1.000
_cell.angle_alpha   90.00
_cell.angle_beta   90.00
_cell.angle_gamma   90.00
#
_symmetry.space_group_name_H-M   'P 1'
#
loop_
_entity.id
_entity.type
_entity.pdbx_description
1 polymer ?
#
loop_
_entity_poly.entity_id
_entity_poly.type
_entity_poly.pdbx_seq_one_letter_code
_entity_poly.pdbx_strand_id
1 'polypeptide(L)' 'MLQLYAYHKQANFGNNFSFNSGLDVRSGFKFNAWMQLKGMSSDEAKEKYIELANQILQKNKDS' A
#
# COMPACT_ATOMS: atom_id res chain seq x y z
N MET A 1 -1.41 -8.00 -2.07
CA MET A 1 -1.74 -7.61 -0.68
C MET A 1 -0.83 -6.51 -0.11
N LEU A 2 0.51 -6.64 -0.14
CA LEU A 2 1.40 -5.58 0.40
C LEU A 2 1.28 -4.24 -0.33
N GLN A 3 1.16 -4.24 -1.65
CA GLN A 3 0.97 -3.01 -2.44
C GLN A 3 -0.36 -2.31 -2.11
N LEU A 4 -1.47 -3.05 -1.97
CA LEU A 4 -2.75 -2.48 -1.50
C LEU A 4 -2.59 -1.81 -0.13
N TYR A 5 -1.86 -2.45 0.80
CA TYR A 5 -1.56 -1.85 2.10
C TYR A 5 -0.73 -0.56 1.96
N ALA A 6 0.33 -0.59 1.14
CA ALA A 6 1.21 0.56 0.93
C ALA A 6 0.46 1.75 0.34
N TYR A 7 -0.31 1.54 -0.73
CA TYR A 7 -1.12 2.59 -1.35
C TYR A 7 -2.18 3.14 -0.39
N HIS A 8 -2.86 2.28 0.36
CA HIS A 8 -3.82 2.72 1.38
C HIS A 8 -3.15 3.58 2.46
N LYS A 9 -1.96 3.19 2.93
CA LYS A 9 -1.22 3.96 3.93
C LYS A 9 -0.72 5.28 3.38
N GLN A 10 -0.18 5.30 2.16
CA GLN A 10 0.28 6.53 1.51
C GLN A 10 -0.88 7.48 1.21
N ALA A 11 -2.03 6.96 0.76
CA ALA A 11 -3.23 7.74 0.51
C ALA A 11 -3.74 8.46 1.77
N ASN A 12 -3.79 7.76 2.91
CA ASN A 12 -4.37 8.31 4.13
C ASN A 12 -3.39 9.08 5.02
N PHE A 13 -2.11 8.70 5.00
CA PHE A 13 -1.10 9.23 5.92
C PHE A 13 0.07 9.93 5.21
N GLY A 14 0.19 9.82 3.89
CA GLY A 14 1.31 10.35 3.13
C GLY A 14 2.67 9.85 3.64
N ASN A 15 3.68 10.71 3.60
CA ASN A 15 5.03 10.40 4.09
C ASN A 15 5.17 10.40 5.62
N ASN A 16 4.07 10.36 6.39
CA ASN A 16 4.09 10.29 7.86
C ASN A 16 4.33 8.85 8.32
N PHE A 17 5.51 8.33 8.02
CA PHE A 17 5.88 6.95 8.29
C PHE A 17 5.94 6.68 9.80
N SER A 18 5.13 5.74 10.25
CA SER A 18 5.15 5.25 11.62
C SER A 18 5.32 3.74 11.62
N PHE A 19 6.39 3.25 12.26
CA PHE A 19 6.58 1.83 12.48
C PHE A 19 5.99 1.46 13.84
N ASN A 20 4.74 0.97 13.85
CA ASN A 20 4.02 0.64 15.07
C ASN A 20 3.68 -0.85 15.11
N SER A 21 4.72 -1.66 15.26
CA SER A 21 4.60 -3.11 15.31
C SER A 21 5.85 -3.67 15.94
N GLY A 22 5.71 -4.65 16.82
CA GLY A 22 6.85 -5.33 17.45
C GLY A 22 7.77 -6.05 16.46
N LEU A 23 8.56 -7.00 16.96
CA LEU A 23 9.56 -7.77 16.19
C LEU A 23 8.95 -8.80 15.20
N ASP A 24 7.80 -8.51 14.57
CA ASP A 24 7.20 -9.36 13.52
C ASP A 24 7.77 -8.98 12.13
N VAL A 25 8.27 -9.98 11.41
CA VAL A 25 8.80 -9.81 10.04
C VAL A 25 7.72 -9.28 9.10
N ARG A 26 6.44 -9.66 9.30
CA ARG A 26 5.34 -9.20 8.43
C ARG A 26 5.12 -7.69 8.49
N SER A 27 5.27 -7.10 9.65
CA SER A 27 5.12 -5.65 9.78
C SER A 27 6.33 -4.91 9.22
N GLY A 28 7.52 -5.50 9.30
CA GLY A 28 8.71 -5.03 8.58
C GLY A 28 8.46 -4.94 7.07
N PHE A 29 7.88 -5.98 6.46
CA PHE A 29 7.54 -5.95 5.03
C PHE A 29 6.48 -4.90 4.68
N LYS A 30 5.45 -4.76 5.51
CA LYS A 30 4.41 -3.72 5.34
C LYS A 30 5.00 -2.32 5.37
N PHE A 31 5.86 -2.05 6.35
CA PHE A 31 6.51 -0.76 6.50
C PHE A 31 7.45 -0.47 5.34
N ASN A 32 8.27 -1.44 4.92
CA ASN A 32 9.15 -1.29 3.77
C ASN A 32 8.34 -0.98 2.50
N ALA A 33 7.25 -1.71 2.24
CA ALA A 33 6.37 -1.46 1.10
C ALA A 33 5.78 -0.03 1.12
N TRP A 34 5.41 0.50 2.28
CA TRP A 34 4.94 1.87 2.41
C TRP A 34 6.07 2.89 2.21
N MET A 35 7.25 2.66 2.80
CA MET A 35 8.44 3.50 2.64
C MET A 35 8.89 3.64 1.18
N GLN A 36 8.73 2.59 0.37
CA GLN A 36 9.03 2.62 -1.06
C GLN A 36 8.18 3.64 -1.84
N LEU A 37 7.03 4.05 -1.29
CA LEU A 37 6.16 5.07 -1.88
C LEU A 37 6.50 6.50 -1.42
N LYS A 38 7.62 6.70 -0.72
CA LYS A 38 8.03 8.03 -0.25
C LYS A 38 8.10 9.03 -1.41
N GLY A 39 7.40 10.15 -1.23
CA GLY A 39 7.31 11.21 -2.24
C GLY A 39 6.07 11.13 -3.14
N MET A 40 5.38 9.98 -3.18
CA MET A 40 4.10 9.84 -3.86
C MET A 40 3.03 10.70 -3.20
N SER A 41 2.20 11.37 -3.99
CA SER A 41 1.09 12.18 -3.46
C SER A 41 -0.05 11.30 -2.92
N SER A 42 -0.89 11.86 -2.04
CA SER A 42 -2.08 11.15 -1.54
C SER A 42 -3.02 10.76 -2.68
N ASP A 43 -3.21 11.63 -3.68
CA ASP A 43 -4.15 11.40 -4.77
C ASP A 43 -3.62 10.34 -5.75
N GLU A 44 -2.34 10.39 -6.11
CA GLU A 44 -1.69 9.35 -6.90
C GLU A 44 -1.78 7.98 -6.21
N ALA A 45 -1.60 7.93 -4.89
CA ALA A 45 -1.74 6.69 -4.13
C ALA A 45 -3.17 6.13 -4.15
N LYS A 46 -4.21 6.98 -4.13
CA LYS A 46 -5.62 6.55 -4.26
C LYS A 46 -5.90 5.98 -5.66
N GLU A 47 -5.42 6.67 -6.70
CA GLU A 47 -5.57 6.21 -8.08
C GLU A 47 -4.93 4.83 -8.27
N LYS A 48 -3.68 4.66 -7.81
CA LYS A 48 -2.97 3.39 -7.86
C LYS A 48 -3.62 2.30 -7.03
N TYR A 49 -4.24 2.64 -5.89
CA TYR A 49 -5.02 1.68 -5.11
C TYR A 49 -6.21 1.13 -5.92
N ILE A 50 -6.99 2.02 -6.55
CA ILE A 50 -8.17 1.64 -7.35
C ILE A 50 -7.75 0.81 -8.56
N GLU A 51 -6.69 1.23 -9.27
CA GLU A 51 -6.14 0.50 -10.42
C GLU A 51 -5.79 -0.95 -10.04
N LEU A 52 -5.02 -1.12 -8.95
CA LEU A 52 -4.59 -2.43 -8.48
C LEU A 52 -5.78 -3.28 -7.97
N ALA A 53 -6.73 -2.67 -7.26
CA ALA A 53 -7.93 -3.36 -6.79
C ALA A 53 -8.76 -3.92 -7.96
N ASN A 54 -8.96 -3.11 -9.01
CA ASN A 54 -9.68 -3.51 -10.21
C ASN A 54 -8.96 -4.66 -10.95
N GLN A 55 -7.63 -4.60 -11.08
CA GLN A 55 -6.84 -5.67 -11.69
C GLN A 55 -6.98 -7.00 -10.94
N ILE A 56 -6.96 -6.96 -9.60
CA ILE A 56 -7.13 -8.16 -8.77
C ILE A 56 -8.55 -8.71 -8.93
N LEU A 57 -9.56 -7.84 -8.91
CA LEU A 57 -10.96 -8.24 -9.07
C LEU A 57 -11.23 -8.84 -10.46
N GLN A 58 -10.64 -8.28 -11.52
CA GLN A 58 -10.74 -8.82 -12.87
C GLN A 58 -10.10 -10.21 -12.94
N LYS A 59 -8.85 -10.34 -12.48
CA LYS A 59 -8.14 -11.62 -12.46
C LYS A 59 -8.92 -12.74 -11.75
N ASN A 60 -9.61 -12.40 -10.67
CA ASN A 60 -10.41 -13.37 -9.90
C ASN A 60 -11.73 -13.75 -10.58
N LYS A 61 -12.24 -12.96 -11.54
CA LYS A 61 -13.42 -13.32 -12.34
C LYS A 61 -13.06 -14.26 -13.49
N ASP A 62 -11.82 -14.19 -13.95
CA ASP A 62 -11.30 -14.99 -15.07
C ASP A 62 -10.62 -16.30 -14.60
N SER A 63 -10.58 -16.56 -13.27
CA SER A 63 -10.02 -17.77 -12.63
C SER A 63 -11.12 -18.68 -12.11
#